data_AF-A0A1J0R9C6-F1
#
_entry.id   AF-A0A1J0R9C6-F1
#
_cell.length_a   1.000
_cell.length_b   1.000
_cell.length_c   1.000
_cell.angle_alpha   90.00
_cell.angle_beta   90.00
_cell.angle_gamma   90.00
#
_symmetry.space_group_name_H-M   'P 1'
#
loop_
_entity.id
_entity.type
_entity.pdbx_description
1 polymer ?
#
loop_
_entity_poly.entity_id
_entity_poly.type
_entity_poly.pdbx_seq_one_letter_code
_entity_poly.pdbx_strand_id
1 'polypeptide(L)'
;MKGQIEAENLDAQQTHPEAVKKIIFKAIFGETTKTGVAEEGKTITKKYSWSGSCGTNCAKSIVGDMLCICGQASSDEAQVCHTSNLAINWATDALSSVPTILEQCPSGAKHKITAGALRALVERISGRLRHETKNNALCSYLGAVGAECACDGGSNGQACVDYTKYFTKGNAGSGIYEIARVKHLHHAIERINQMTAAAALAAQKKNAVGELLKRAKLAYSTTINLPIEEQTASPTTGKHTQQEIMDKKGAQCEAITKEADCKKNGNCKWEALTTKSKESTAN
;
A
#
# COMPACT_ATOMS: atom_id res chain seq x y z
N MET A 1 0.10 -11.41 22.70
CA MET A 1 -0.88 -11.22 21.61
C MET A 1 -1.43 -9.79 21.54
N LYS A 2 -1.94 -9.19 22.62
CA LYS A 2 -2.49 -7.81 22.63
C LYS A 2 -1.52 -6.74 22.09
N GLY A 3 -0.28 -6.69 22.60
CA GLY A 3 0.72 -5.71 22.14
C GLY A 3 1.15 -5.87 20.67
N GLN A 4 1.06 -7.06 20.11
CA GLN A 4 1.40 -7.34 18.71
C GLN A 4 0.30 -6.80 17.77
N ILE A 5 -0.97 -6.99 18.15
CA ILE A 5 -2.14 -6.44 17.44
C ILE A 5 -2.17 -4.91 17.53
N GLU A 6 -1.79 -4.34 18.67
CA GLU A 6 -1.69 -2.88 18.85
C GLU A 6 -0.60 -2.27 17.97
N ALA A 7 0.57 -2.91 17.87
CA ALA A 7 1.65 -2.48 16.99
C ALA A 7 1.27 -2.56 15.49
N GLU A 8 0.64 -3.67 15.07
CA GLU A 8 0.14 -3.83 13.69
C GLU A 8 -0.94 -2.79 13.34
N ASN A 9 -1.83 -2.47 14.29
CA ASN A 9 -2.83 -1.42 14.10
C ASN A 9 -2.21 -0.02 13.98
N LEU A 10 -1.19 0.28 14.80
CA LEU A 10 -0.48 1.56 14.72
C LEU A 10 0.23 1.73 13.38
N ASP A 11 0.93 0.68 12.93
CA ASP A 11 1.62 0.67 11.64
C ASP A 11 0.65 0.90 10.48
N ALA A 12 -0.48 0.18 10.48
CA ALA A 12 -1.55 0.30 9.49
C ALA A 12 -2.20 1.70 9.45
N GLN A 13 -2.43 2.32 10.62
CA GLN A 13 -3.14 3.60 10.71
C GLN A 13 -2.24 4.83 10.52
N GLN A 14 -0.93 4.72 10.80
CA GLN A 14 -0.03 5.88 10.84
C GLN A 14 1.12 5.74 9.86
N THR A 15 1.95 4.69 9.98
CA THR A 15 3.17 4.53 9.19
C THR A 15 2.87 4.43 7.70
N HIS A 16 1.88 3.61 7.34
CA HIS A 16 1.51 3.37 5.94
C HIS A 16 0.96 4.63 5.23
N PRO A 17 -0.03 5.35 5.78
CA PRO A 17 -0.49 6.62 5.21
C PRO A 17 0.61 7.70 5.15
N GLU A 18 1.44 7.82 6.17
CA GLU A 18 2.53 8.81 6.19
C GLU A 18 3.59 8.50 5.14
N ALA A 19 3.89 7.22 4.88
CA ALA A 19 4.77 6.82 3.79
C ALA A 19 4.20 7.20 2.42
N VAL A 20 2.91 6.95 2.16
CA VAL A 20 2.24 7.37 0.92
C VAL A 20 2.29 8.88 0.78
N LYS A 21 1.96 9.61 1.85
CA LYS A 21 2.01 11.07 1.88
C LYS A 21 3.41 11.57 1.50
N LYS A 22 4.47 11.06 2.13
CA LYS A 22 5.85 11.44 1.80
C LYS A 22 6.18 11.22 0.32
N ILE A 23 5.76 10.09 -0.27
CA ILE A 23 5.99 9.82 -1.70
C ILE A 23 5.23 10.82 -2.58
N ILE A 24 3.99 11.15 -2.25
CA ILE A 24 3.21 12.16 -2.98
C ILE A 24 3.88 13.54 -2.86
N PHE A 25 4.35 13.91 -1.68
CA PHE A 25 5.08 15.16 -1.49
C PHE A 25 6.39 15.18 -2.28
N LYS A 26 7.07 14.05 -2.46
CA LYS A 26 8.22 13.96 -3.39
C LYS A 26 7.82 14.23 -4.84
N ALA A 27 6.64 13.80 -5.28
CA ALA A 27 6.14 14.17 -6.60
C ALA A 27 5.86 15.69 -6.70
N ILE A 28 5.27 16.27 -5.65
CA ILE A 28 4.83 17.67 -5.64
C ILE A 28 6.01 18.64 -5.53
N PHE A 29 6.89 18.44 -4.56
CA PHE A 29 7.98 19.36 -4.21
C PHE A 29 9.37 18.85 -4.62
N GLY A 30 9.49 17.60 -5.05
CA GLY A 30 10.77 16.96 -5.34
C GLY A 30 11.35 16.23 -4.10
N GLU A 31 12.54 15.66 -4.26
CA GLU A 31 13.22 14.92 -3.17
C GLU A 31 13.90 15.86 -2.17
N THR A 32 13.10 16.70 -1.54
CA THR A 32 13.51 17.73 -0.59
C THR A 32 13.87 17.12 0.77
N THR A 33 14.68 17.83 1.54
CA THR A 33 15.04 17.41 2.91
C THR A 33 13.85 17.50 3.86
N LYS A 34 12.93 18.44 3.61
CA LYS A 34 11.70 18.62 4.39
C LYS A 34 10.46 18.43 3.53
N THR A 35 9.54 17.60 4.01
CA THR A 35 8.25 17.35 3.35
C THR A 35 7.45 18.64 3.21
N GLY A 36 7.01 18.97 2.00
CA GLY A 36 6.18 20.15 1.75
C GLY A 36 6.95 21.47 1.63
N VAL A 37 8.28 21.42 1.57
CA VAL A 37 9.13 22.61 1.42
C VAL A 37 9.83 22.54 0.08
N ALA A 38 9.83 23.64 -0.66
CA ALA A 38 10.56 23.74 -1.92
C ALA A 38 12.05 24.02 -1.68
N GLU A 39 12.93 23.38 -2.43
CA GLU A 39 14.38 23.48 -2.29
C GLU A 39 15.09 23.52 -3.66
N GLU A 40 16.16 24.31 -3.75
CA GLU A 40 17.01 24.35 -4.95
C GLU A 40 17.71 23.00 -5.16
N GLY A 41 17.86 22.59 -6.42
CA GLY A 41 18.36 21.28 -6.83
C GLY A 41 17.35 20.14 -6.67
N LYS A 42 16.26 20.34 -5.92
CA LYS A 42 15.25 19.32 -5.63
C LYS A 42 13.88 19.63 -6.24
N THR A 43 13.36 20.84 -6.05
CA THR A 43 12.10 21.30 -6.64
C THR A 43 12.31 21.80 -8.07
N ILE A 44 13.35 22.62 -8.25
CA ILE A 44 13.88 23.13 -9.52
C ILE A 44 15.41 23.09 -9.44
N THR A 45 16.10 23.16 -10.57
CA THR A 45 17.58 23.02 -10.59
C THR A 45 18.30 24.30 -10.15
N LYS A 46 17.80 25.47 -10.54
CA LYS A 46 18.35 26.81 -10.24
C LYS A 46 17.24 27.78 -9.90
N LYS A 47 17.29 28.39 -8.70
CA LYS A 47 16.23 29.32 -8.27
C LYS A 47 16.38 30.76 -8.77
N TYR A 48 17.55 31.10 -9.32
CA TYR A 48 17.86 32.41 -9.90
C TYR A 48 18.00 32.37 -11.43
N SER A 49 17.41 31.37 -12.08
CA SER A 49 17.54 31.18 -13.53
C SER A 49 16.39 30.34 -14.06
N TRP A 50 15.50 30.99 -14.82
CA TRP A 50 14.43 30.30 -15.53
C TRP A 50 15.01 29.28 -16.51
N SER A 51 15.96 29.68 -17.36
CA SER A 51 16.57 28.80 -18.38
C SER A 51 17.34 27.64 -17.76
N GLY A 52 18.01 27.88 -16.63
CA GLY A 52 18.71 26.85 -15.85
C GLY A 52 17.79 25.82 -15.20
N SER A 53 16.49 26.09 -15.11
CA SER A 53 15.49 25.22 -14.47
C SER A 53 14.44 24.64 -15.40
N CYS A 54 13.99 25.38 -16.41
CA CYS A 54 12.78 25.07 -17.17
C CYS A 54 13.04 24.39 -18.51
N GLY A 55 14.26 24.51 -19.05
CA GLY A 55 14.71 23.76 -20.22
C GLY A 55 15.06 22.31 -19.87
N THR A 56 16.23 21.84 -20.30
CA THR A 56 16.64 20.42 -20.17
C THR A 56 16.84 19.94 -18.72
N ASN A 57 16.97 20.85 -17.76
CA ASN A 57 17.18 20.56 -16.33
C ASN A 57 15.87 20.48 -15.51
N CYS A 58 14.72 20.50 -16.17
CA CYS A 58 13.40 20.54 -15.56
C CYS A 58 12.92 19.19 -14.99
N ALA A 59 11.59 19.10 -14.76
CA ALA A 59 10.87 17.86 -14.47
C ALA A 59 11.20 17.20 -13.12
N LYS A 60 11.75 17.98 -12.20
CA LYS A 60 12.12 17.54 -10.85
C LYS A 60 10.90 17.36 -9.93
N SER A 61 9.88 18.21 -10.10
CA SER A 61 8.69 18.23 -9.25
C SER A 61 7.50 18.90 -9.95
N ILE A 62 6.28 18.65 -9.48
CA ILE A 62 5.07 19.31 -10.02
C ILE A 62 5.13 20.83 -9.79
N VAL A 63 5.53 21.28 -8.60
CA VAL A 63 5.64 22.71 -8.28
C VAL A 63 6.74 23.38 -9.11
N GLY A 64 7.84 22.67 -9.37
CA GLY A 64 8.87 23.17 -10.27
C GLY A 64 8.35 23.36 -11.69
N ASP A 65 7.56 22.42 -12.19
CA ASP A 65 6.92 22.56 -13.50
C ASP A 65 5.89 23.72 -13.49
N MET A 66 5.14 23.93 -12.40
CA MET A 66 4.25 25.08 -12.25
C MET A 66 5.02 26.41 -12.30
N LEU A 67 6.15 26.53 -11.60
CA LEU A 67 7.01 27.72 -11.67
C LEU A 67 7.43 28.02 -13.12
N CYS A 68 7.76 26.99 -13.88
CA CYS A 68 8.22 27.12 -15.25
C CYS A 68 7.12 27.47 -16.27
N ILE A 69 5.92 26.89 -16.13
CA ILE A 69 4.81 27.17 -17.04
C ILE A 69 4.00 28.42 -16.66
N CYS A 70 4.13 28.89 -15.43
CA CYS A 70 3.45 30.09 -14.96
C CYS A 70 4.36 31.32 -14.94
N GLY A 71 5.67 31.13 -14.78
CA GLY A 71 6.68 32.19 -14.87
C GLY A 71 7.23 32.31 -16.29
N GLN A 72 7.73 33.49 -16.63
CA GLN A 72 8.39 33.76 -17.91
C GLN A 72 9.86 34.11 -17.68
N ALA A 73 10.71 33.78 -18.64
CA ALA A 73 12.14 34.07 -18.54
C ALA A 73 12.46 35.57 -18.47
N SER A 74 11.64 36.40 -19.12
CA SER A 74 11.86 37.85 -19.25
C SER A 74 10.86 38.71 -18.47
N SER A 75 10.07 38.11 -17.56
CA SER A 75 9.10 38.86 -16.76
C SER A 75 8.93 38.26 -15.37
N ASP A 76 9.09 39.11 -14.36
CA ASP A 76 8.80 38.78 -12.97
C ASP A 76 7.31 38.90 -12.63
N GLU A 77 6.45 39.32 -13.58
CA GLU A 77 5.01 39.56 -13.40
C GLU A 77 4.14 38.80 -14.41
N ALA A 78 4.62 37.63 -14.86
CA ALA A 78 3.96 36.85 -15.89
C ALA A 78 2.48 36.54 -15.55
N GLN A 79 1.59 36.77 -16.54
CA GLN A 79 0.15 36.48 -16.45
C GLN A 79 -0.25 35.15 -17.12
N VAL A 80 0.70 34.21 -17.27
CA VAL A 80 0.49 33.02 -18.12
C VAL A 80 -0.54 32.06 -17.52
N CYS A 81 -0.51 31.86 -16.20
CA CYS A 81 -1.41 30.93 -15.52
C CYS A 81 -2.60 31.59 -14.83
N HIS A 82 -2.61 32.91 -14.68
CA HIS A 82 -3.68 33.63 -14.01
C HIS A 82 -3.78 35.07 -14.53
N THR A 83 -4.98 35.63 -14.51
CA THR A 83 -5.27 36.98 -15.03
C THR A 83 -4.71 38.10 -14.14
N SER A 84 -4.38 37.80 -12.88
CA SER A 84 -3.56 38.67 -12.03
C SER A 84 -2.12 38.18 -12.03
N ASN A 85 -1.16 39.11 -12.08
CA ASN A 85 0.27 38.82 -12.15
C ASN A 85 0.68 37.86 -11.03
N LEU A 86 1.11 36.65 -11.38
CA LEU A 86 1.81 35.79 -10.45
C LEU A 86 3.25 36.25 -10.47
N ALA A 87 3.64 37.01 -9.44
CA ALA A 87 4.96 37.60 -9.34
C ALA A 87 6.04 36.52 -9.12
N ILE A 88 6.38 35.77 -10.17
CA ILE A 88 7.38 34.70 -10.13
C ILE A 88 8.72 35.30 -10.49
N ASN A 89 9.49 35.65 -9.47
CA ASN A 89 10.73 36.39 -9.65
C ASN A 89 11.93 35.45 -9.85
N TRP A 90 12.36 35.28 -11.10
CA TRP A 90 13.49 34.43 -11.44
C TRP A 90 14.84 35.13 -11.25
N ALA A 91 14.88 36.46 -11.12
CA ALA A 91 16.10 37.20 -10.85
C ALA A 91 16.57 37.09 -9.39
N THR A 92 15.63 36.99 -8.45
CA THR A 92 15.91 37.10 -7.02
C THR A 92 15.70 35.81 -6.25
N ASP A 93 14.58 35.09 -6.42
CA ASP A 93 14.33 33.76 -5.85
C ASP A 93 12.96 33.21 -6.32
N ALA A 94 12.96 32.34 -7.33
CA ALA A 94 11.72 31.76 -7.84
C ALA A 94 11.01 30.84 -6.82
N LEU A 95 11.74 30.25 -5.88
CA LEU A 95 11.14 29.36 -4.87
C LEU A 95 10.28 30.14 -3.87
N SER A 96 10.56 31.42 -3.67
CA SER A 96 9.76 32.29 -2.80
C SER A 96 8.30 32.45 -3.29
N SER A 97 8.07 32.25 -4.59
CA SER A 97 6.74 32.35 -5.21
C SER A 97 5.90 31.07 -5.11
N VAL A 98 6.45 29.97 -4.56
CA VAL A 98 5.74 28.69 -4.44
C VAL A 98 4.43 28.80 -3.65
N PRO A 99 4.37 29.45 -2.47
CA PRO A 99 3.11 29.62 -1.75
C PRO A 99 2.05 30.33 -2.60
N THR A 100 2.42 31.42 -3.27
CA THR A 100 1.52 32.21 -4.13
C THR A 100 0.92 31.38 -5.27
N ILE A 101 1.72 30.51 -5.90
CA ILE A 101 1.25 29.59 -6.94
C ILE A 101 0.28 28.56 -6.37
N LEU A 102 0.61 27.99 -5.21
CA LEU A 102 -0.24 26.99 -4.56
C LEU A 102 -1.58 27.57 -4.10
N GLU A 103 -1.62 28.84 -3.69
CA GLU A 103 -2.85 29.56 -3.34
C GLU A 103 -3.82 29.72 -4.52
N GLN A 104 -3.32 29.72 -5.77
CA GLN A 104 -4.19 29.76 -6.95
C GLN A 104 -4.88 28.43 -7.23
N CYS A 105 -4.41 27.34 -6.61
CA CYS A 105 -5.04 26.05 -6.81
C CYS A 105 -6.41 26.05 -6.11
N PRO A 106 -7.50 25.74 -6.82
CA PRO A 106 -8.83 25.77 -6.21
C PRO A 106 -8.87 24.82 -5.01
N SER A 107 -9.46 25.30 -3.91
CA SER A 107 -9.69 24.49 -2.73
C SER A 107 -10.66 23.36 -3.07
N GLY A 108 -10.11 22.17 -3.31
CA GLY A 108 -10.90 20.96 -3.55
C GLY A 108 -11.51 20.42 -2.26
N ALA A 109 -12.63 19.71 -2.38
CA ALA A 109 -13.14 18.93 -1.26
C ALA A 109 -12.08 17.90 -0.81
N LYS A 110 -11.98 17.69 0.50
CA LYS A 110 -11.03 16.73 1.11
C LYS A 110 -11.42 15.30 0.72
N HIS A 111 -10.94 14.85 -0.43
CA HIS A 111 -11.13 13.47 -0.87
C HIS A 111 -10.01 12.57 -0.36
N LYS A 112 -10.36 11.32 -0.04
CA LYS A 112 -9.36 10.28 0.20
C LYS A 112 -8.56 10.07 -1.07
N ILE A 113 -7.23 10.12 -0.96
CA ILE A 113 -6.34 9.79 -2.08
C ILE A 113 -6.42 8.28 -2.33
N THR A 114 -6.73 7.89 -3.56
CA THR A 114 -6.83 6.49 -3.99
C THR A 114 -5.86 6.20 -5.13
N ALA A 115 -5.53 4.93 -5.32
CA ALA A 115 -4.73 4.50 -6.46
C ALA A 115 -5.37 4.90 -7.80
N GLY A 116 -6.71 4.78 -7.92
CA GLY A 116 -7.45 5.20 -9.11
C GLY A 116 -7.34 6.71 -9.37
N ALA A 117 -7.47 7.54 -8.33
CA ALA A 117 -7.34 8.99 -8.47
C ALA A 117 -5.92 9.40 -8.91
N LEU A 118 -4.89 8.74 -8.40
CA LEU A 118 -3.50 8.98 -8.81
C LEU A 118 -3.23 8.49 -10.24
N ARG A 119 -3.78 7.34 -10.67
CA ARG A 119 -3.68 6.89 -12.08
C ARG A 119 -4.30 7.90 -13.03
N ALA A 120 -5.52 8.35 -12.74
CA ALA A 120 -6.19 9.38 -13.52
C ALA A 120 -5.44 10.73 -13.51
N LEU A 121 -4.67 11.04 -12.47
CA LEU A 121 -3.79 12.21 -12.46
C LEU A 121 -2.60 12.00 -13.40
N VAL A 122 -1.94 10.85 -13.35
CA VAL A 122 -0.83 10.51 -14.26
C VAL A 122 -1.29 10.58 -15.71
N GLU A 123 -2.43 9.96 -16.06
CA GLU A 123 -3.00 10.01 -17.40
C GLU A 123 -3.31 11.43 -17.88
N ARG A 124 -3.85 12.27 -16.99
CA ARG A 124 -4.08 13.70 -17.30
C ARG A 124 -2.79 14.45 -17.54
N ILE A 125 -1.73 14.16 -16.78
CA ILE A 125 -0.41 14.75 -17.01
C ILE A 125 0.13 14.30 -18.38
N SER A 126 0.06 12.99 -18.68
CA SER A 126 0.48 12.42 -19.97
C SER A 126 -0.24 13.09 -21.13
N GLY A 127 -1.57 13.19 -21.05
CA GLY A 127 -2.39 13.76 -22.13
C GLY A 127 -2.23 15.26 -22.32
N ARG A 128 -1.55 15.96 -21.40
CA ARG A 128 -1.24 17.39 -21.55
C ARG A 128 0.15 17.64 -22.12
N LEU A 129 1.03 16.64 -22.13
CA LEU A 129 2.30 16.73 -22.84
C LEU A 129 2.03 16.87 -24.33
N ARG A 130 2.61 17.89 -24.94
CA ARG A 130 2.57 18.09 -26.38
C ARG A 130 3.77 17.38 -26.98
N HIS A 131 3.52 16.69 -28.09
CA HIS A 131 4.55 16.04 -28.88
C HIS A 131 4.48 16.60 -30.29
N GLU A 132 5.60 17.16 -30.77
CA GLU A 132 5.71 17.70 -32.12
C GLU A 132 7.01 17.26 -32.76
N THR A 133 7.07 17.27 -34.09
CA THR A 133 8.32 17.09 -34.82
C THR A 133 8.69 18.40 -35.50
N LYS A 134 9.86 18.94 -35.18
CA LYS A 134 10.45 20.12 -35.83
C LYS A 134 11.84 19.75 -36.31
N ASN A 135 12.19 20.10 -37.55
CA ASN A 135 13.50 19.79 -38.13
C ASN A 135 13.92 18.30 -37.96
N ASN A 136 12.97 17.37 -38.09
CA ASN A 136 13.15 15.93 -37.87
C ASN A 136 13.53 15.49 -36.44
N ALA A 137 13.45 16.39 -35.46
CA ALA A 137 13.59 16.08 -34.04
C ALA A 137 12.22 16.04 -33.36
N LEU A 138 11.99 15.01 -32.55
CA LEU A 138 10.85 14.96 -31.63
C LEU A 138 11.07 15.97 -30.52
N CYS A 139 10.07 16.80 -30.26
CA CYS A 139 10.02 17.71 -29.14
C CYS A 139 8.84 17.31 -28.25
N SER A 140 9.07 17.22 -26.94
CA SER A 140 8.03 16.89 -25.96
C SER A 140 8.02 17.93 -24.86
N TYR A 141 6.93 18.67 -24.70
CA TYR A 141 6.93 19.85 -23.84
C TYR A 141 5.57 20.13 -23.20
N LEU A 142 5.56 20.99 -22.19
CA LEU A 142 4.36 21.57 -21.58
C LEU A 142 4.45 23.08 -21.64
N GLY A 143 3.33 23.78 -21.85
CA GLY A 143 3.28 25.25 -21.84
C GLY A 143 3.59 25.92 -23.19
N ALA A 144 3.94 27.19 -23.15
CA ALA A 144 4.23 28.03 -24.31
C ALA A 144 5.74 28.01 -24.64
N VAL A 145 6.09 27.39 -25.76
CA VAL A 145 7.47 27.29 -26.27
C VAL A 145 7.76 28.35 -27.32
N GLY A 146 9.04 28.60 -27.56
CA GLY A 146 9.52 29.46 -28.65
C GLY A 146 9.58 28.72 -29.99
N ALA A 147 10.29 29.32 -30.96
CA ALA A 147 10.58 28.68 -32.23
C ALA A 147 11.28 27.33 -32.02
N GLU A 148 11.03 26.37 -32.91
CA GLU A 148 11.63 25.02 -32.85
C GLU A 148 11.41 24.28 -31.51
N CYS A 149 10.29 24.59 -30.82
CA CYS A 149 9.97 24.06 -29.50
C CYS A 149 10.97 24.45 -28.40
N ALA A 150 11.72 25.54 -28.60
CA ALA A 150 12.71 26.02 -27.63
C ALA A 150 12.03 26.35 -26.29
N CYS A 151 12.64 25.85 -25.22
CA CYS A 151 12.28 26.16 -23.84
C CYS A 151 13.51 26.61 -23.05
N ASP A 152 14.19 27.60 -23.59
CA ASP A 152 15.51 28.07 -23.18
C ASP A 152 15.49 29.49 -22.58
N GLY A 153 14.35 30.18 -22.64
CA GLY A 153 14.19 31.55 -22.14
C GLY A 153 14.76 32.60 -23.08
N GLY A 154 15.15 32.21 -24.30
CA GLY A 154 15.73 33.11 -25.30
C GLY A 154 14.68 33.96 -26.04
N SER A 155 13.40 33.60 -25.96
CA SER A 155 12.30 34.35 -26.60
C SER A 155 11.34 34.94 -25.57
N ASN A 156 10.82 36.13 -25.88
CA ASN A 156 9.76 36.75 -25.09
C ASN A 156 8.53 35.83 -25.05
N GLY A 157 7.96 35.67 -23.86
CA GLY A 157 6.72 34.93 -23.65
C GLY A 157 6.85 33.42 -23.46
N GLN A 158 8.07 32.85 -23.49
CA GLN A 158 8.28 31.44 -23.15
C GLN A 158 7.91 31.18 -21.69
N ALA A 159 7.09 30.15 -21.48
CA ALA A 159 6.61 29.67 -20.19
C ALA A 159 6.28 28.18 -20.35
N CYS A 160 7.30 27.34 -20.23
CA CYS A 160 7.25 25.96 -20.66
C CYS A 160 8.18 25.06 -19.84
N VAL A 161 8.06 23.76 -20.09
CA VAL A 161 8.94 22.71 -19.56
C VAL A 161 9.32 21.77 -20.69
N ASP A 162 10.62 21.49 -20.88
CA ASP A 162 11.11 20.58 -21.91
C ASP A 162 11.34 19.14 -21.41
N TYR A 163 10.45 18.22 -21.81
CA TYR A 163 10.51 16.80 -21.51
C TYR A 163 11.17 15.95 -22.61
N THR A 164 11.69 16.55 -23.67
CA THR A 164 12.16 15.84 -24.87
C THR A 164 13.13 14.70 -24.53
N LYS A 165 14.05 14.93 -23.57
CA LYS A 165 15.05 13.93 -23.13
C LYS A 165 14.43 12.60 -22.67
N TYR A 166 13.19 12.62 -22.17
CA TYR A 166 12.49 11.42 -21.71
C TYR A 166 11.84 10.64 -22.85
N PHE A 167 11.71 11.21 -24.05
CA PHE A 167 11.06 10.57 -25.19
C PHE A 167 12.01 10.33 -26.37
N THR A 168 13.29 10.68 -26.22
CA THR A 168 14.32 10.41 -27.23
C THR A 168 14.50 8.90 -27.43
N LYS A 169 14.32 8.46 -28.68
CA LYS A 169 14.48 7.05 -29.08
C LYS A 169 15.90 6.56 -28.79
N GLY A 170 16.02 5.35 -28.24
CA GLY A 170 17.31 4.69 -28.01
C GLY A 170 17.96 4.99 -26.65
N ASN A 171 17.40 5.93 -25.87
CA ASN A 171 17.83 6.12 -24.49
C ASN A 171 17.25 5.02 -23.59
N ALA A 172 18.13 4.33 -22.86
CA ALA A 172 17.73 3.52 -21.72
C ALA A 172 17.06 4.43 -20.68
N GLY A 173 15.86 4.07 -20.22
CA GLY A 173 15.06 4.95 -19.37
C GLY A 173 14.36 6.07 -20.14
N SER A 174 13.78 5.76 -21.30
CA SER A 174 12.80 6.61 -21.97
C SER A 174 11.37 6.22 -21.59
N GLY A 175 10.48 7.21 -21.58
CA GLY A 175 9.06 7.08 -21.26
C GLY A 175 8.64 7.98 -20.11
N ILE A 176 7.32 8.16 -19.99
CA ILE A 176 6.75 9.07 -19.00
C ILE A 176 7.06 8.67 -17.55
N TYR A 177 7.25 7.38 -17.28
CA TYR A 177 7.57 6.87 -15.94
C TYR A 177 8.98 7.20 -15.46
N GLU A 178 9.84 7.71 -16.34
CA GLU A 178 11.21 8.15 -16.01
C GLU A 178 11.26 9.63 -15.60
N ILE A 179 10.14 10.35 -15.79
CA ILE A 179 9.93 11.68 -15.23
C ILE A 179 9.79 11.52 -13.71
N ALA A 180 10.66 12.17 -12.93
CA ALA A 180 10.78 11.96 -11.48
C ALA A 180 9.43 12.07 -10.73
N ARG A 181 8.65 13.12 -11.03
CA ARG A 181 7.32 13.30 -10.42
C ARG A 181 6.33 12.17 -10.76
N VAL A 182 6.36 11.65 -11.99
CA VAL A 182 5.48 10.56 -12.42
C VAL A 182 5.90 9.24 -11.77
N LYS A 183 7.22 8.99 -11.67
CA LYS A 183 7.77 7.85 -10.95
C LYS A 183 7.29 7.81 -9.49
N HIS A 184 7.34 8.95 -8.80
CA HIS A 184 6.85 9.05 -7.43
C HIS A 184 5.33 8.80 -7.34
N LEU A 185 4.52 9.35 -8.24
CA LEU A 185 3.08 9.06 -8.29
C LEU A 185 2.81 7.57 -8.51
N HIS A 186 3.59 6.91 -9.38
CA HIS A 186 3.50 5.47 -9.61
C HIS A 186 3.88 4.66 -8.36
N HIS A 187 4.95 5.03 -7.65
CA HIS A 187 5.31 4.40 -6.38
C HIS A 187 4.22 4.58 -5.30
N ALA A 188 3.56 5.74 -5.27
CA ALA A 188 2.44 5.97 -4.36
C ALA A 188 1.23 5.08 -4.70
N ILE A 189 0.93 4.89 -5.99
CA ILE A 189 -0.11 3.97 -6.46
C ILE A 189 0.16 2.55 -5.96
N GLU A 190 1.38 2.05 -6.15
CA GLU A 190 1.75 0.70 -5.71
C GLU A 190 1.67 0.55 -4.18
N ARG A 191 2.08 1.57 -3.44
CA ARG A 191 1.97 1.55 -1.98
C ARG A 191 0.52 1.51 -1.51
N ILE A 192 -0.39 2.27 -2.16
CA ILE A 192 -1.82 2.23 -1.85
C ILE A 192 -2.43 0.87 -2.18
N ASN A 193 -2.06 0.24 -3.30
CA ASN A 193 -2.51 -1.11 -3.65
C ASN A 193 -2.09 -2.13 -2.58
N GLN A 194 -0.82 -2.10 -2.15
CA GLN A 194 -0.30 -2.97 -1.09
C GLN A 194 -1.08 -2.78 0.22
N MET A 195 -1.35 -1.54 0.61
CA MET A 195 -2.15 -1.23 1.80
C MET A 195 -3.58 -1.78 1.69
N THR A 196 -4.19 -1.67 0.51
CA THR A 196 -5.55 -2.15 0.27
C THR A 196 -5.62 -3.68 0.34
N ALA A 197 -4.64 -4.38 -0.24
CA ALA A 197 -4.53 -5.83 -0.15
C ALA A 197 -4.29 -6.30 1.30
N ALA A 198 -3.41 -5.62 2.03
CA ALA A 198 -3.16 -5.91 3.45
C ALA A 198 -4.42 -5.71 4.30
N ALA A 199 -5.19 -4.64 4.07
CA ALA A 199 -6.45 -4.38 4.76
C ALA A 199 -7.51 -5.46 4.47
N ALA A 200 -7.61 -5.93 3.22
CA ALA A 200 -8.51 -7.02 2.84
C ALA A 200 -8.15 -8.33 3.56
N LEU A 201 -6.85 -8.67 3.62
CA LEU A 201 -6.37 -9.84 4.36
C LEU A 201 -6.64 -9.73 5.86
N ALA A 202 -6.43 -8.56 6.45
CA ALA A 202 -6.71 -8.31 7.86
C ALA A 202 -8.21 -8.48 8.19
N ALA A 203 -9.09 -7.99 7.31
CA ALA A 203 -10.54 -8.18 7.44
C ALA A 203 -10.94 -9.67 7.40
N GLN A 204 -10.35 -10.45 6.48
CA GLN A 204 -10.58 -11.90 6.42
C GLN A 204 -10.14 -12.60 7.71
N LYS A 205 -8.94 -12.29 8.22
CA LYS A 205 -8.43 -12.85 9.48
C LYS A 205 -9.34 -12.49 10.66
N LYS A 206 -9.80 -11.24 10.75
CA LYS A 206 -10.73 -10.79 11.79
C LYS A 206 -12.02 -11.60 11.77
N ASN A 207 -12.59 -11.84 10.58
CA ASN A 207 -13.80 -12.65 10.44
C ASN A 207 -13.57 -14.10 10.89
N ALA A 208 -12.44 -14.71 10.49
CA ALA A 208 -12.09 -16.07 10.92
C ALA A 208 -11.93 -16.18 12.45
N VAL A 209 -11.26 -15.22 13.08
CA VAL A 209 -11.13 -15.16 14.55
C VAL A 209 -12.48 -14.96 15.22
N GLY A 210 -13.35 -14.11 14.67
CA GLY A 210 -14.72 -13.91 15.16
C GLY A 210 -15.54 -15.18 15.11
N GLU A 211 -15.46 -15.94 14.02
CA GLU A 211 -16.12 -17.24 13.88
C GLU A 211 -15.56 -18.29 14.84
N LEU A 212 -14.23 -18.36 15.01
CA LEU A 212 -13.61 -19.24 16.01
C LEU A 212 -14.08 -18.89 17.42
N LEU A 213 -14.17 -17.61 17.76
CA LEU A 213 -14.66 -17.17 19.07
C LEU A 213 -16.14 -17.53 19.28
N LYS A 214 -16.98 -17.37 18.26
CA LYS A 214 -18.39 -17.81 18.33
C LYS A 214 -18.50 -19.31 18.54
N ARG A 215 -17.72 -20.12 17.80
CA ARG A 215 -17.68 -21.57 17.96
C ARG A 215 -17.18 -21.99 19.34
N ALA A 216 -16.13 -21.34 19.84
CA ALA A 216 -15.62 -21.59 21.18
C ALA A 216 -16.65 -21.23 22.27
N LYS A 217 -17.33 -20.08 22.15
CA LYS A 217 -18.43 -19.69 23.04
C LYS A 217 -19.59 -20.67 22.97
N LEU A 218 -19.99 -21.10 21.78
CA LEU A 218 -21.05 -22.08 21.59
C LEU A 218 -20.66 -23.40 22.28
N ALA A 219 -19.47 -23.94 21.97
CA ALA A 219 -18.94 -25.17 22.57
C ALA A 219 -18.89 -25.09 24.10
N TYR A 220 -18.51 -23.93 24.64
CA TYR A 220 -18.47 -23.69 26.08
C TYR A 220 -19.87 -23.48 26.70
N SER A 221 -20.81 -22.86 25.98
CA SER A 221 -22.20 -22.74 26.42
C SER A 221 -22.98 -24.05 26.31
N THR A 222 -22.48 -25.00 25.53
CA THR A 222 -23.05 -26.35 25.39
C THR A 222 -22.47 -27.38 26.36
N THR A 223 -21.81 -26.99 27.47
CA THR A 223 -21.49 -27.98 28.50
C THR A 223 -22.75 -28.52 29.18
N ILE A 224 -23.06 -29.77 28.84
CA ILE A 224 -23.80 -30.78 29.60
C ILE A 224 -25.24 -30.37 29.97
N ASN A 225 -26.16 -30.56 29.03
CA ASN A 225 -27.53 -30.88 29.42
C ASN A 225 -27.52 -32.37 29.79
N LEU A 226 -27.45 -32.72 31.08
CA LEU A 226 -27.86 -34.03 31.57
C LEU A 226 -29.36 -33.92 31.80
N PRO A 227 -30.23 -34.46 30.92
CA PRO A 227 -31.62 -34.58 31.26
C PRO A 227 -31.71 -35.59 32.40
N ILE A 228 -32.10 -35.12 33.59
CA ILE A 228 -32.65 -35.99 34.62
C ILE A 228 -34.13 -36.11 34.27
N GLU A 229 -34.50 -37.16 33.56
CA GLU A 229 -35.89 -37.57 33.42
C GLU A 229 -36.04 -38.94 34.11
N GLU A 230 -36.57 -38.90 35.33
CA GLU A 230 -37.27 -40.03 35.90
C GLU A 230 -38.57 -40.21 35.11
N GLN A 231 -38.71 -41.31 34.38
CA GLN A 231 -39.76 -42.31 34.61
C GLN A 231 -39.82 -43.40 33.52
N THR A 232 -39.87 -44.63 34.05
CA THR A 232 -40.64 -45.80 33.58
C THR A 232 -40.33 -46.45 32.22
N ALA A 233 -39.70 -47.62 32.34
CA ALA A 233 -39.92 -48.87 31.60
C ALA A 233 -39.88 -48.87 30.04
N SER A 234 -38.71 -49.32 29.51
CA SER A 234 -38.38 -50.19 28.35
C SER A 234 -39.42 -50.62 27.30
N PRO A 235 -39.01 -51.15 26.11
CA PRO A 235 -37.67 -51.21 25.45
C PRO A 235 -37.74 -50.71 23.97
N THR A 236 -36.72 -50.28 23.21
CA THR A 236 -35.53 -50.98 22.64
C THR A 236 -34.98 -49.95 21.61
N THR A 237 -33.71 -49.52 21.56
CA THR A 237 -32.56 -50.21 20.96
C THR A 237 -31.35 -49.28 21.19
N GLY A 238 -30.39 -49.77 21.97
CA GLY A 238 -29.39 -48.96 22.68
C GLY A 238 -28.24 -48.42 21.83
N LYS A 239 -27.95 -47.13 22.03
CA LYS A 239 -26.59 -46.58 21.90
C LYS A 239 -25.82 -47.02 23.15
N HIS A 240 -24.83 -47.90 22.96
CA HIS A 240 -23.91 -48.29 24.02
C HIS A 240 -23.17 -47.05 24.56
N THR A 241 -23.27 -46.80 25.87
CA THR A 241 -22.56 -45.72 26.56
C THR A 241 -21.09 -46.10 26.74
N GLN A 242 -20.21 -45.10 26.89
CA GLN A 242 -18.76 -45.32 27.05
C GLN A 242 -18.39 -46.21 28.25
N GLN A 243 -19.27 -46.36 29.24
CA GLN A 243 -19.06 -47.28 30.36
C GLN A 243 -19.16 -48.76 29.94
N GLU A 244 -20.14 -49.14 29.11
CA GLU A 244 -20.20 -50.51 28.53
C GLU A 244 -19.01 -50.81 27.61
N ILE A 245 -18.44 -49.78 26.98
CA ILE A 245 -17.24 -49.92 26.15
C ILE A 245 -16.00 -50.15 27.03
N MET A 246 -15.90 -49.50 28.19
CA MET A 246 -14.81 -49.73 29.14
C MET A 246 -14.93 -51.10 29.83
N ASP A 247 -16.14 -51.53 30.21
CA ASP A 247 -16.36 -52.84 30.83
C ASP A 247 -16.13 -53.98 29.83
N LYS A 248 -16.51 -53.81 28.55
CA LYS A 248 -16.16 -54.77 27.47
C LYS A 248 -14.66 -54.83 27.19
N LYS A 249 -13.95 -53.69 27.28
CA LYS A 249 -12.49 -53.67 27.08
C LYS A 249 -11.75 -54.38 28.22
N GLY A 250 -12.20 -54.20 29.47
CA GLY A 250 -11.68 -54.94 30.63
C GLY A 250 -11.82 -56.45 30.45
N ALA A 251 -13.04 -56.93 30.15
CA ALA A 251 -13.32 -58.35 29.94
C ALA A 251 -12.54 -58.96 28.75
N GLN A 252 -12.23 -58.17 27.70
CA GLN A 252 -11.41 -58.63 26.58
C GLN A 252 -9.93 -58.81 26.93
N CYS A 253 -9.39 -57.98 27.83
CA CYS A 253 -8.01 -58.14 28.29
C CYS A 253 -7.89 -59.27 29.32
N GLU A 254 -8.90 -59.51 30.17
CA GLU A 254 -8.91 -60.61 31.15
C GLU A 254 -8.91 -62.01 30.52
N ALA A 255 -9.45 -62.15 29.30
CA ALA A 255 -9.46 -63.42 28.57
C ALA A 255 -8.10 -63.79 27.91
N ILE A 256 -7.15 -62.85 27.86
CA ILE A 256 -5.84 -63.07 27.22
C ILE A 256 -4.87 -63.66 28.26
N THR A 257 -4.53 -64.94 28.10
CA THR A 257 -3.68 -65.68 29.04
C THR A 257 -2.23 -65.84 28.59
N LYS A 258 -1.86 -65.24 27.44
CA LYS A 258 -0.51 -65.32 26.84
C LYS A 258 0.05 -63.94 26.51
N GLU A 259 1.27 -63.68 26.97
CA GLU A 259 1.99 -62.42 26.78
C GLU A 259 2.18 -62.02 25.30
N ALA A 260 2.46 -63.00 24.42
CA ALA A 260 2.66 -62.76 23.00
C ALA A 260 1.38 -62.27 22.29
N ASP A 261 0.22 -62.70 22.77
CA ASP A 261 -1.08 -62.33 22.19
C ASP A 261 -1.53 -60.95 22.71
N CYS A 262 -1.22 -60.63 23.98
CA CYS A 262 -1.42 -59.27 24.51
C CYS A 262 -0.55 -58.24 23.79
N LYS A 263 0.73 -58.54 23.48
CA LYS A 263 1.61 -57.59 22.77
C LYS A 263 1.17 -57.30 21.33
N LYS A 264 0.38 -58.19 20.72
CA LYS A 264 -0.23 -57.97 19.41
C LYS A 264 -1.53 -57.15 19.50
N ASN A 265 -2.18 -57.15 20.66
CA ASN A 265 -3.39 -56.39 20.92
C ASN A 265 -3.03 -54.97 21.39
N GLY A 266 -3.06 -53.99 20.47
CA GLY A 266 -2.73 -52.59 20.77
C GLY A 266 -3.63 -51.90 21.82
N ASN A 267 -4.67 -52.57 22.30
CA ASN A 267 -5.63 -52.04 23.28
C ASN A 267 -5.43 -52.57 24.72
N CYS A 268 -4.52 -53.52 24.94
CA CYS A 268 -4.22 -54.09 26.25
C CYS A 268 -2.71 -53.96 26.57
N LYS A 269 -2.38 -53.81 27.86
CA LYS A 269 -1.01 -53.80 28.39
C LYS A 269 -0.78 -55.03 29.26
N TRP A 270 0.36 -55.68 29.08
CA TRP A 270 0.74 -56.84 29.89
C TRP A 270 1.56 -56.38 31.11
N GLU A 271 1.07 -56.66 32.32
CA GLU A 271 1.78 -56.30 33.55
C GLU A 271 2.33 -57.55 34.25
N ALA A 272 3.62 -57.51 34.62
CA ALA A 272 4.26 -58.57 35.39
C ALA A 272 4.13 -58.25 36.88
N LEU A 273 3.20 -58.89 37.59
CA LEU A 273 3.10 -58.77 39.05
C LEU A 273 4.20 -59.63 39.70
N THR A 274 4.90 -59.09 40.70
CA THR A 274 6.12 -59.66 41.32
C THR A 274 5.92 -60.92 42.17
N THR A 275 4.84 -61.67 41.97
CA THR A 275 4.62 -63.01 42.55
C THR A 275 3.79 -63.87 41.59
N LYS A 276 4.48 -64.59 40.69
CA LYS A 276 4.04 -65.72 39.82
C LYS A 276 2.58 -65.77 39.31
N SER A 277 1.97 -64.63 39.00
CA SER A 277 0.78 -64.53 38.14
C SER A 277 0.93 -63.27 37.29
N LYS A 278 0.75 -63.41 35.96
CA LYS A 278 0.87 -62.33 34.97
C LYS A 278 -0.51 -62.15 34.33
N GLU A 279 -0.99 -60.91 34.23
CA GLU A 279 -2.32 -60.59 33.69
C GLU A 279 -2.26 -59.38 32.74
N SER A 280 -3.17 -59.35 31.76
CA SER A 280 -3.36 -58.22 30.85
C SER A 280 -4.45 -57.28 31.32
N THR A 281 -4.19 -55.99 31.26
CA THR A 281 -5.11 -54.91 31.62
C THR A 281 -5.39 -54.01 30.43
N ALA A 282 -6.52 -53.31 30.43
CA ALA A 282 -6.84 -52.35 29.37
C ALA A 282 -5.96 -51.10 29.47
N ASN A 283 -5.54 -50.56 28.31
CA ASN A 283 -4.86 -49.26 28.20
C ASN A 283 -5.81 -48.07 28.40
#